data_AF-A0A973UKX3-F1
#
_entry.id   AF-A0A973UKX3-F1
#
_cell.length_a   1.000
_cell.length_b   1.000
_cell.length_c   1.000
_cell.angle_alpha   90.00
_cell.angle_beta   90.00
_cell.angle_gamma   90.00
#
_symmetry.space_group_name_H-M   'P 1'
#
loop_
_entity.id
_entity.type
_entity.pdbx_description
1 polymer ?
#
loop_
_entity_poly.entity_id
_entity_poly.type
_entity_poly.pdbx_seq_one_letter_code
_entity_poly.pdbx_strand_id
1 'polypeptide(L)'
;MEVVAERGYEATTLGDIADRAGSARGLVSYYFPGKRQLVQSAVHRLMHRTLEEALEREPRSEDGRERLARAIDAILGLARDRPVLMRQHMAGILLGEGFVQCPEQRRLAELLRDTCARYGSRDVDADYPMLRALLMGAVYAALVPGVPMSVPVLRAELFKRYRLEWEMGVPPDSGTEPGGTCDTDLSRFFATGSSPGCPEGQSK
;
A
#
# COMPACT_ATOMS: atom_id res chain seq x y z
N MET A 1 8.00 -5.94 7.87
CA MET A 1 7.75 -4.48 7.83
C MET A 1 7.86 -3.83 9.19
N GLU A 2 7.45 -4.53 10.26
CA GLU A 2 7.60 -4.08 11.65
C GLU A 2 9.01 -3.62 12.02
N VAL A 3 10.06 -4.40 11.70
CA VAL A 3 11.45 -4.02 12.05
C VAL A 3 11.88 -2.69 11.42
N VAL A 4 11.49 -2.42 10.17
CA VAL A 4 11.80 -1.15 9.47
C VAL A 4 10.99 0.01 10.05
N ALA A 5 9.75 -0.24 10.48
CA ALA A 5 8.91 0.77 11.12
C ALA A 5 9.39 1.10 12.55
N GLU A 6 9.88 0.11 13.30
CA GLU A 6 10.35 0.25 14.69
C GLU A 6 11.76 0.84 14.79
N ARG A 7 12.69 0.36 13.96
CA ARG A 7 14.14 0.67 14.08
C ARG A 7 14.64 1.66 13.04
N GLY A 8 13.80 1.99 12.06
CA GLY A 8 14.19 2.77 10.89
C GLY A 8 14.93 1.92 9.85
N TYR A 9 14.97 2.45 8.63
CA TYR A 9 15.54 1.74 7.50
C TYR A 9 17.02 1.44 7.69
N GLU A 10 17.86 2.43 7.98
CA GLU A 10 19.32 2.25 8.07
C GLU A 10 19.75 1.20 9.10
N ALA A 11 19.10 1.16 10.26
CA ALA A 11 19.44 0.24 11.35
C ALA A 11 18.96 -1.22 11.15
N THR A 12 18.17 -1.50 10.11
CA THR A 12 17.63 -2.84 9.86
C THR A 12 18.51 -3.59 8.86
N THR A 13 18.93 -4.83 9.09
CA THR A 13 19.64 -5.63 8.07
C THR A 13 18.70 -6.57 7.32
N LEU A 14 19.14 -7.12 6.18
CA LEU A 14 18.40 -8.18 5.48
C LEU A 14 18.20 -9.41 6.39
N GLY A 15 19.19 -9.69 7.25
CA GLY A 15 19.13 -10.74 8.25
C GLY A 15 18.05 -10.50 9.30
N ASP A 16 17.93 -9.27 9.81
CA ASP A 16 16.88 -8.91 10.78
C ASP A 16 15.48 -9.07 10.19
N ILE A 17 15.32 -8.77 8.89
CA ILE A 17 14.05 -8.98 8.19
C ILE A 17 13.76 -10.48 8.02
N ALA A 18 14.76 -11.28 7.64
CA ALA A 18 14.61 -12.72 7.48
C ALA A 18 14.27 -13.41 8.81
N ASP A 19 14.98 -13.06 9.88
CA ASP A 19 14.77 -13.61 11.22
C ASP A 19 13.37 -13.26 11.75
N ARG A 20 12.91 -12.02 11.57
CA ARG A 20 11.55 -11.62 11.97
C ARG A 20 10.47 -12.26 11.11
N ALA A 21 10.75 -12.54 9.84
CA ALA A 21 9.81 -13.19 8.92
C ALA A 21 9.79 -14.72 9.03
N GLY A 22 10.56 -15.32 9.95
CA GLY A 22 10.68 -16.78 10.09
C GLY A 22 11.25 -17.47 8.84
N SER A 23 11.94 -16.72 7.98
CA SER A 23 12.44 -17.19 6.69
C SER A 23 13.93 -17.49 6.76
N ALA A 24 14.38 -18.55 6.09
CA ALA A 24 15.81 -18.85 6.01
C ALA A 24 16.55 -17.71 5.28
N ARG A 25 17.58 -17.15 5.92
CA ARG A 25 18.43 -16.07 5.38
C ARG A 25 18.88 -16.32 3.93
N GLY A 26 19.22 -17.57 3.60
CA GLY A 26 19.64 -17.98 2.25
C GLY A 26 18.54 -17.85 1.19
N LEU A 27 17.27 -18.08 1.55
CA LEU A 27 16.12 -17.92 0.65
C LEU A 27 15.88 -16.44 0.33
N VAL A 28 15.99 -15.57 1.34
CA VAL A 28 15.82 -14.13 1.19
C VAL A 28 16.91 -13.54 0.29
N SER A 29 18.16 -13.95 0.47
CA SER A 29 19.28 -13.54 -0.40
C SER A 29 19.16 -14.09 -1.83
N TYR A 30 18.50 -15.24 -2.03
CA TYR A 30 18.26 -15.81 -3.37
C TYR A 30 17.22 -15.02 -4.16
N TYR A 31 16.12 -14.61 -3.53
CA TYR A 31 15.04 -13.86 -4.20
C TYR A 31 15.25 -12.35 -4.24
N PHE A 32 16.06 -11.79 -3.33
CA PHE A 32 16.29 -10.37 -3.23
C PHE A 32 17.79 -10.06 -3.23
N PRO A 33 18.32 -9.45 -4.31
CA PRO A 33 19.74 -9.09 -4.40
C PRO A 33 20.16 -8.00 -3.40
N GLY A 34 19.22 -7.42 -2.65
CA GLY A 34 19.53 -6.56 -1.53
C GLY A 34 18.33 -6.15 -0.68
N LYS A 35 18.62 -5.64 0.52
CA LYS A 35 17.65 -5.09 1.49
C LYS A 35 16.70 -4.06 0.86
N ARG A 36 17.19 -3.27 -0.09
CA ARG A 36 16.41 -2.20 -0.74
C ARG A 36 15.27 -2.78 -1.58
N GLN A 37 15.58 -3.76 -2.43
CA GLN A 37 14.58 -4.42 -3.27
C GLN A 37 13.57 -5.20 -2.43
N LEU A 38 14.01 -5.85 -1.35
CA LEU A 38 13.11 -6.50 -0.40
C LEU A 38 12.15 -5.49 0.24
N VAL A 39 12.67 -4.39 0.78
CA VAL A 39 11.85 -3.37 1.44
C VAL A 39 10.89 -2.70 0.45
N GLN A 40 11.33 -2.37 -0.77
CA GLN A 40 10.44 -1.80 -1.78
C GLN A 40 9.35 -2.79 -2.20
N SER A 41 9.67 -4.06 -2.48
CA SER A 41 8.66 -5.08 -2.79
C SER A 41 7.67 -5.27 -1.64
N ALA A 42 8.13 -5.26 -0.39
CA ALA A 42 7.28 -5.35 0.78
C ALA A 42 6.37 -4.10 0.95
N VAL A 43 6.88 -2.90 0.66
CA VAL A 43 6.06 -1.67 0.61
C VAL A 43 5.02 -1.75 -0.49
N HIS A 44 5.39 -2.15 -1.70
CA HIS A 44 4.44 -2.33 -2.81
C HIS A 44 3.36 -3.35 -2.46
N ARG A 45 3.73 -4.43 -1.74
CA ARG A 45 2.79 -5.43 -1.24
C ARG A 45 1.78 -4.85 -0.27
N LEU A 46 2.25 -4.04 0.69
CA LEU A 46 1.41 -3.34 1.63
C LEU A 46 0.44 -2.41 0.89
N MET A 47 0.95 -1.57 -0.02
CA MET A 47 0.12 -0.66 -0.82
C MET A 47 -0.95 -1.41 -1.63
N HIS A 48 -0.55 -2.48 -2.31
CA HIS A 48 -1.45 -3.35 -3.06
C HIS A 48 -2.57 -3.92 -2.19
N ARG A 49 -2.23 -4.52 -1.04
CA ARG A 49 -3.23 -5.13 -0.15
C ARG A 49 -4.14 -4.10 0.49
N THR A 50 -3.60 -2.96 0.94
CA THR A 50 -4.42 -1.87 1.49
C THR A 50 -5.40 -1.33 0.45
N LEU A 51 -4.97 -1.19 -0.81
CA LEU A 51 -5.87 -0.78 -1.88
C LEU A 51 -6.93 -1.85 -2.16
N GLU A 52 -6.53 -3.12 -2.31
CA GLU A 52 -7.43 -4.25 -2.55
C GLU A 52 -8.51 -4.36 -1.44
N GLU A 53 -8.11 -4.31 -0.18
CA GLU A 53 -9.03 -4.34 0.97
C GLU A 53 -10.02 -3.17 0.95
N ALA A 54 -9.56 -1.95 0.64
CA ALA A 54 -10.42 -0.79 0.56
C ALA A 54 -11.44 -0.89 -0.59
N LEU A 55 -11.01 -1.42 -1.73
CA LEU A 55 -11.84 -1.59 -2.92
C LEU A 55 -12.89 -2.71 -2.74
N GLU A 56 -12.53 -3.79 -2.05
CA GLU A 56 -13.39 -4.96 -1.83
C GLU A 56 -14.24 -4.89 -0.55
N ARG A 57 -14.10 -3.81 0.24
CA ARG A 57 -14.84 -3.61 1.50
C ARG A 57 -16.35 -3.59 1.27
N GLU A 58 -17.08 -4.36 2.07
CA GLU A 58 -18.55 -4.36 2.08
C GLU A 58 -19.13 -3.06 2.70
N PRO A 59 -20.27 -2.54 2.19
CA PRO A 59 -20.98 -3.01 1.01
C PRO A 59 -20.19 -2.72 -0.27
N ARG A 60 -20.09 -3.73 -1.14
CA ARG A 60 -19.50 -3.57 -2.48
C ARG A 60 -20.31 -2.56 -3.28
N SER A 61 -19.61 -1.66 -3.95
CA SER A 61 -20.19 -0.65 -4.81
C SER A 61 -19.75 -0.87 -6.26
N GLU A 62 -20.71 -0.87 -7.17
CA GLU A 62 -20.46 -0.86 -8.61
C GLU A 62 -20.26 0.58 -9.14
N ASP A 63 -20.41 1.60 -8.29
CA ASP A 63 -20.15 2.99 -8.67
C ASP A 63 -18.64 3.25 -8.77
N GLY A 64 -18.18 3.56 -9.97
CA GLY A 64 -16.80 3.92 -10.26
C GLY A 64 -16.31 5.17 -9.51
N ARG A 65 -17.19 6.12 -9.18
CA ARG A 65 -16.85 7.30 -8.36
C ARG A 65 -16.50 6.88 -6.94
N GLU A 66 -17.34 6.04 -6.34
CA GLU A 66 -17.10 5.47 -5.01
C GLU A 66 -15.84 4.61 -5.00
N ARG A 67 -15.59 3.81 -6.05
CA ARG A 67 -14.37 3.04 -6.20
C ARG A 67 -13.12 3.93 -6.20
N LEU A 68 -13.14 5.02 -6.96
CA LEU A 68 -12.04 5.98 -7.02
C LEU A 68 -11.84 6.72 -5.68
N ALA A 69 -12.93 7.10 -5.01
CA ALA A 69 -12.88 7.71 -3.68
C ALA A 69 -12.19 6.79 -2.66
N ARG A 70 -12.58 5.51 -2.61
CA ARG A 70 -11.94 4.48 -1.76
C ARG A 70 -10.46 4.29 -2.10
N ALA A 71 -10.09 4.32 -3.38
CA ALA A 71 -8.69 4.20 -3.79
C ALA A 71 -7.85 5.39 -3.31
N ILE A 72 -8.36 6.62 -3.43
CA ILE A 72 -7.70 7.83 -2.93
C ILE A 72 -7.52 7.73 -1.41
N ASP A 73 -8.59 7.40 -0.68
CA ASP A 73 -8.57 7.31 0.78
C ASP A 73 -7.60 6.23 1.27
N ALA A 74 -7.55 5.08 0.61
CA ALA A 74 -6.60 4.01 0.94
C ALA A 74 -5.14 4.45 0.83
N ILE A 75 -4.78 5.14 -0.25
CA ILE A 75 -3.39 5.57 -0.48
C ILE A 75 -3.01 6.74 0.44
N LEU A 76 -3.91 7.71 0.64
CA LEU A 76 -3.68 8.79 1.60
C LEU A 76 -3.60 8.28 3.04
N GLY A 77 -4.40 7.26 3.39
CA GLY A 77 -4.36 6.58 4.68
C GLY A 77 -2.98 6.02 4.99
N LEU A 78 -2.25 5.49 4.00
CA LEU A 78 -0.88 5.01 4.19
C LEU A 78 0.10 6.12 4.62
N ALA A 79 -0.08 7.36 4.13
CA ALA A 79 0.74 8.49 4.56
C ALA A 79 0.48 8.87 6.01
N ARG A 80 -0.77 8.75 6.47
CA ARG A 80 -1.18 8.99 7.87
C ARG A 80 -0.73 7.87 8.80
N ASP A 81 -1.01 6.62 8.42
CA ASP A 81 -0.91 5.47 9.31
C ASP A 81 0.49 4.84 9.28
N ARG A 82 1.22 4.98 8.17
CA ARG A 82 2.55 4.39 7.94
C ARG A 82 3.59 5.41 7.44
N PRO A 83 3.75 6.59 8.08
CA PRO A 83 4.53 7.71 7.56
C PRO A 83 6.02 7.40 7.37
N VAL A 84 6.62 6.58 8.25
CA VAL A 84 8.03 6.18 8.15
C VAL A 84 8.29 5.35 6.88
N LEU A 85 7.41 4.38 6.62
CA LEU A 85 7.53 3.50 5.45
C LEU A 85 7.30 4.26 4.15
N MET A 86 6.30 5.13 4.11
CA MET A 86 6.02 5.95 2.93
C MET A 86 7.12 6.97 2.66
N ARG A 87 7.71 7.58 3.70
CA ARG A 87 8.85 8.48 3.55
C ARG A 87 10.06 7.77 2.96
N GLN A 88 10.37 6.57 3.45
CA GLN A 88 11.46 5.75 2.90
C GLN A 88 11.20 5.37 1.44
N HIS A 89 9.95 5.00 1.11
CA HIS A 89 9.56 4.66 -0.26
C HIS A 89 9.71 5.85 -1.20
N MET A 90 9.22 7.03 -0.81
CA MET A 90 9.36 8.27 -1.60
C MET A 90 10.82 8.69 -1.78
N ALA A 91 11.64 8.59 -0.73
CA ALA A 91 13.07 8.86 -0.81
C ALA A 91 13.77 7.94 -1.82
N GLY A 92 13.44 6.64 -1.82
CA GLY A 92 14.01 5.68 -2.77
C GLY A 92 13.68 6.00 -4.24
N ILE A 93 12.51 6.58 -4.51
CA ILE A 93 12.11 7.00 -5.87
C ILE A 93 12.87 8.25 -6.32
N LEU A 94 12.97 9.26 -5.45
CA LEU A 94 13.54 10.57 -5.80
C LEU A 94 15.07 10.59 -5.83
N LEU A 95 15.73 9.77 -5.00
CA LEU A 95 17.21 9.73 -4.91
C LEU A 95 17.87 8.90 -6.03
N GLY A 96 17.13 8.54 -7.08
CA GLY A 96 17.72 8.07 -8.34
C GLY A 96 17.94 6.56 -8.49
N GLU A 97 17.43 5.73 -7.58
CA GLU A 97 17.49 4.26 -7.74
C GLU A 97 16.36 3.71 -8.64
N GLY A 98 15.43 4.57 -9.06
CA GLY A 98 14.32 4.24 -9.94
C GLY A 98 13.20 3.46 -9.25
N PHE A 99 12.15 3.16 -10.02
CA PHE A 99 11.05 2.32 -9.54
C PHE A 99 11.45 0.85 -9.65
N VAL A 100 11.51 0.14 -8.52
CA VAL A 100 11.67 -1.32 -8.56
C VAL A 100 10.43 -1.93 -9.23
N GLN A 101 10.66 -2.58 -10.36
CA GLN A 101 9.67 -3.37 -11.05
C GLN A 101 9.56 -4.73 -10.34
N CYS A 102 8.56 -4.88 -9.48
CA CYS A 102 8.26 -6.15 -8.80
C CYS A 102 6.81 -6.58 -9.06
N PRO A 103 6.47 -7.87 -8.84
CA PRO A 103 5.11 -8.38 -9.04
C PRO A 103 4.05 -7.59 -8.28
N GLU A 104 4.36 -7.13 -7.07
CA GLU A 104 3.43 -6.37 -6.22
C GLU A 104 3.16 -4.97 -6.79
N GLN A 105 4.17 -4.33 -7.38
CA GLN A 105 4.01 -3.05 -8.05
C GLN A 105 3.11 -3.18 -9.29
N ARG A 106 3.22 -4.30 -10.03
CA ARG A 106 2.33 -4.58 -11.18
C ARG A 106 0.89 -4.78 -10.73
N ARG A 107 0.65 -5.57 -9.67
CA ARG A 107 -0.70 -5.77 -9.11
C ARG A 107 -1.33 -4.47 -8.61
N LEU A 108 -0.55 -3.62 -7.93
CA LEU A 108 -1.01 -2.29 -7.54
C LEU A 108 -1.37 -1.44 -8.77
N ALA A 109 -0.57 -1.48 -9.83
CA ALA A 109 -0.84 -0.77 -11.08
C ALA A 109 -2.10 -1.30 -11.78
N GLU A 110 -2.33 -2.62 -11.78
CA GLU A 110 -3.52 -3.26 -12.32
C GLU A 110 -4.79 -2.76 -11.61
N LEU A 111 -4.79 -2.72 -10.27
CA LEU A 111 -5.92 -2.21 -9.49
C LEU A 111 -6.21 -0.72 -9.77
N LEU A 112 -5.17 0.11 -9.88
CA LEU A 112 -5.33 1.53 -10.20
C LEU A 112 -5.84 1.74 -11.64
N ARG A 113 -5.38 0.93 -12.60
CA ARG A 113 -5.88 0.95 -13.99
C ARG A 113 -7.35 0.52 -14.06
N ASP A 114 -7.73 -0.56 -13.38
CA ASP A 114 -9.13 -1.00 -13.27
C ASP A 114 -9.99 0.08 -12.59
N THR A 115 -9.46 0.77 -11.58
CA THR A 115 -10.15 1.91 -10.94
C THR A 115 -10.40 3.05 -11.93
N CYS A 116 -9.41 3.44 -12.74
CA CYS A 116 -9.61 4.43 -13.81
C CYS A 116 -10.67 3.97 -14.82
N ALA A 117 -10.61 2.71 -15.25
CA ALA A 117 -11.56 2.15 -16.21
C ALA A 117 -13.00 2.20 -15.67
N ARG A 118 -13.22 1.72 -14.45
CA ARG A 118 -14.54 1.71 -13.80
C ARG A 118 -15.06 3.10 -13.46
N TYR A 119 -14.17 4.04 -13.15
CA TYR A 119 -14.51 5.46 -12.99
C TYR A 119 -15.05 6.09 -14.29
N GLY A 120 -14.77 5.49 -15.46
CA GLY A 120 -15.26 5.96 -16.77
C GLY A 120 -14.19 6.63 -17.63
N SER A 121 -12.91 6.35 -17.37
CA SER A 121 -11.79 6.80 -18.21
C SER A 121 -11.98 6.42 -19.68
N ARG A 122 -11.77 7.37 -20.58
CA ARG A 122 -11.78 7.13 -22.05
C ARG A 122 -10.42 6.68 -22.57
N ASP A 123 -9.35 6.98 -21.85
CA ASP A 123 -7.97 6.60 -22.18
C ASP A 123 -7.23 6.24 -20.88
N VAL A 124 -7.30 4.95 -20.51
CA VAL A 124 -6.70 4.45 -19.28
C VAL A 124 -5.17 4.57 -19.30
N ASP A 125 -4.55 4.52 -20.48
CA ASP A 125 -3.09 4.63 -20.61
C ASP A 125 -2.58 6.05 -20.35
N ALA A 126 -3.41 7.07 -20.60
CA ALA A 126 -3.15 8.45 -20.20
C ALA A 126 -3.57 8.76 -18.76
N ASP A 127 -4.73 8.26 -18.32
CA ASP A 127 -5.32 8.60 -17.03
C ASP A 127 -4.65 7.89 -15.84
N TYR A 128 -4.18 6.65 -16.01
CA TYR A 128 -3.47 5.93 -14.95
C TYR A 128 -2.16 6.62 -14.51
N PRO A 129 -1.24 7.01 -15.41
CA PRO A 129 -0.03 7.75 -15.02
C PRO A 129 -0.35 9.05 -14.30
N MET A 130 -1.40 9.76 -14.73
CA MET A 130 -1.86 10.99 -14.08
C MET A 130 -2.36 10.73 -12.66
N LEU A 131 -3.27 9.76 -12.47
CA LEU A 131 -3.77 9.37 -11.14
C LEU A 131 -2.61 8.99 -10.22
N ARG A 132 -1.70 8.15 -10.71
CA ARG A 132 -0.53 7.72 -9.95
C ARG A 132 0.37 8.89 -9.55
N ALA A 133 0.64 9.83 -10.46
CA ALA A 133 1.45 11.01 -10.17
C ALA A 133 0.80 11.89 -9.08
N LEU A 134 -0.52 12.08 -9.15
CA LEU A 134 -1.28 12.85 -8.16
C LEU A 134 -1.28 12.20 -6.78
N LEU A 135 -1.50 10.88 -6.72
CA LEU A 135 -1.45 10.13 -5.48
C LEU A 135 -0.04 10.18 -4.85
N MET A 136 1.01 9.96 -5.65
CA MET A 136 2.40 10.08 -5.17
C MET A 136 2.73 11.51 -4.70
N GLY A 137 2.30 12.52 -5.46
CA GLY A 137 2.50 13.92 -5.10
C GLY A 137 1.80 14.29 -3.79
N ALA A 138 0.59 13.79 -3.56
CA ALA A 138 -0.14 13.99 -2.32
C ALA A 138 0.55 13.30 -1.13
N VAL A 139 0.99 12.04 -1.30
CA VAL A 139 1.75 11.33 -0.26
C VAL A 139 3.05 12.08 0.07
N TYR A 140 3.77 12.57 -0.94
CA TYR A 140 4.97 13.38 -0.72
C TYR A 140 4.65 14.68 0.04
N ALA A 141 3.63 15.42 -0.37
CA ALA A 141 3.21 16.66 0.27
C ALA A 141 2.78 16.45 1.73
N ALA A 142 2.14 15.32 2.05
CA ALA A 142 1.77 14.96 3.41
C ALA A 142 2.99 14.64 4.31
N LEU A 143 4.11 14.27 3.70
CA LEU A 143 5.29 13.77 4.41
C LEU A 143 6.48 14.73 4.36
N VAL A 144 6.43 15.81 3.57
CA VAL A 144 7.57 16.72 3.41
C VAL A 144 8.04 17.28 4.78
N PRO A 145 9.35 17.24 5.09
CA PRO A 145 9.85 17.80 6.34
C PRO A 145 9.61 19.30 6.45
N GLY A 146 9.31 19.77 7.67
CA GLY A 146 9.15 21.19 8.00
C GLY A 146 7.76 21.75 7.78
N VAL A 147 7.10 21.40 6.67
CA VAL A 147 5.77 21.96 6.30
C VAL A 147 4.87 20.90 5.64
N PRO A 148 4.51 19.80 6.35
CA PRO A 148 3.63 18.79 5.79
C PRO A 148 2.22 19.35 5.56
N MET A 149 1.64 19.05 4.40
CA MET A 149 0.23 19.34 4.10
C MET A 149 -0.68 18.38 4.86
N SER A 150 -1.84 18.84 5.29
CA SER A 150 -2.80 17.98 5.97
C SER A 150 -3.45 17.00 4.99
N VAL A 151 -3.61 15.74 5.40
CA VAL A 151 -4.27 14.70 4.58
C VAL A 151 -5.70 15.11 4.18
N PRO A 152 -6.54 15.70 5.05
CA PRO A 152 -7.87 16.17 4.64
C PRO A 152 -7.84 17.24 3.55
N VAL A 153 -6.87 18.16 3.57
CA VAL A 153 -6.72 19.17 2.51
C VAL A 153 -6.32 18.53 1.19
N LEU A 154 -5.37 17.59 1.21
CA LEU A 154 -4.95 16.87 0.01
C LEU A 154 -6.08 16.01 -0.56
N ARG A 155 -6.87 15.38 0.32
CA ARG A 155 -8.09 14.64 -0.05
C ARG A 155 -9.07 15.56 -0.76
N ALA A 156 -9.36 16.73 -0.21
CA ALA A 156 -10.30 17.69 -0.79
C ALA A 156 -9.87 18.12 -2.21
N GLU A 157 -8.58 18.36 -2.43
CA GLU A 157 -8.05 18.71 -3.76
C GLU A 157 -8.20 17.57 -4.78
N LEU A 158 -7.91 16.33 -4.38
CA LEU A 158 -8.09 15.15 -5.24
C LEU A 158 -9.58 14.91 -5.55
N PHE A 159 -10.45 14.99 -4.54
CA PHE A 159 -11.89 14.82 -4.70
C PHE A 159 -12.48 15.89 -5.63
N LYS A 160 -12.07 17.15 -5.46
CA LYS A 160 -12.45 18.24 -6.35
C LYS A 160 -12.03 17.97 -7.80
N ARG A 161 -10.78 17.54 -8.03
CA ARG A 161 -10.27 17.22 -9.36
C ARG A 161 -11.10 16.13 -10.05
N TYR A 162 -11.42 15.07 -9.32
CA TYR A 162 -12.20 13.94 -9.80
C TYR A 162 -13.70 14.10 -9.61
N ARG A 163 -14.17 15.30 -9.24
CA ARG A 163 -15.60 15.61 -9.04
C ARG A 163 -16.29 14.54 -8.17
N LEU A 164 -15.68 14.19 -7.05
CA LEU A 164 -16.20 13.23 -6.08
C LEU A 164 -16.92 14.00 -4.96
N GLU A 165 -18.04 13.46 -4.46
CA GLU A 165 -18.70 14.03 -3.28
C GLU A 165 -17.86 13.76 -2.03
N TRP A 166 -17.87 14.68 -1.06
CA TRP A 166 -17.01 14.60 0.12
C TRP A 166 -17.28 13.34 0.96
N GLU A 167 -18.52 12.88 0.97
CA GLU A 167 -19.04 11.76 1.74
C GLU A 167 -18.62 10.39 1.16
N MET A 168 -18.20 10.34 -0.11
CA MET A 168 -17.74 9.10 -0.75
C MET A 168 -16.48 8.55 -0.08
N GLY A 169 -16.29 7.23 -0.16
CA GLY A 169 -15.14 6.55 0.45
C GLY A 169 -15.21 6.47 1.97
N VAL A 170 -14.21 7.04 2.65
CA VAL A 170 -14.11 7.10 4.11
C VAL A 170 -13.81 8.54 4.55
N PRO A 171 -14.83 9.39 4.75
CA PRO A 171 -14.63 10.78 5.13
C PRO A 171 -13.96 10.89 6.52
N PRO A 172 -12.98 11.81 6.69
CA PRO A 172 -12.18 11.92 7.90
C PRO A 172 -12.98 12.33 9.15
N ASP A 173 -14.11 13.02 8.98
CA ASP A 173 -14.92 13.57 10.07
C ASP A 173 -16.09 12.65 10.49
N SER A 174 -16.17 11.44 9.96
CA SER A 174 -17.35 10.56 10.13
C SER A 174 -17.55 9.98 11.54
N GLY A 175 -16.69 10.29 12.52
CA GLY A 175 -16.82 9.83 13.92
C GLY A 175 -16.85 8.31 14.11
N THR A 176 -16.78 7.56 13.02
CA THR A 176 -16.68 6.11 12.98
C THR A 176 -15.19 5.85 12.99
N GLU A 177 -14.63 5.64 14.19
CA GLU A 177 -13.41 4.87 14.28
C GLU A 177 -13.61 3.64 13.38
N PRO A 178 -12.68 3.32 12.46
CA PRO A 178 -12.83 2.14 11.64
C PRO A 178 -13.04 0.96 12.59
N GLY A 179 -14.25 0.40 12.60
CA GLY A 179 -14.62 -0.77 13.40
C GLY A 179 -13.89 -2.05 12.97
N GLY A 180 -12.84 -1.93 12.18
CA GLY A 180 -11.72 -2.86 12.15
C GLY A 180 -10.52 -2.05 12.60
N THR A 181 -9.96 -2.39 13.76
CA THR A 181 -8.61 -2.00 14.14
C THR A 181 -7.75 -1.98 12.89
N CYS A 182 -7.08 -0.85 12.61
CA CYS A 182 -5.94 -0.86 11.69
C CYS A 182 -4.99 -1.89 12.28
N ASP A 183 -5.10 -3.12 11.77
CA ASP A 183 -4.47 -4.27 12.39
C ASP A 183 -2.98 -4.00 12.34
N THR A 184 -2.42 -3.79 13.53
CA THR A 184 -0.99 -3.53 13.66
C THR A 184 -0.23 -4.83 13.38
N ASP A 185 -0.95 -5.97 13.41
CA ASP A 185 -0.45 -7.28 13.04
C ASP A 185 -0.34 -7.42 11.51
N LEU A 186 0.86 -7.15 11.02
CA LEU A 186 1.18 -7.35 9.62
C LEU A 186 1.39 -8.84 9.29
N SER A 187 1.46 -9.73 10.30
CA SER A 187 1.77 -11.15 10.10
C SER A 187 0.74 -11.85 9.21
N ARG A 188 -0.55 -11.47 9.32
CA ARG A 188 -1.65 -12.01 8.48
C ARG A 188 -1.41 -11.79 6.99
N PHE A 189 -0.77 -10.69 6.64
CA PHE A 189 -0.45 -10.42 5.26
C PHE A 189 0.69 -11.32 4.80
N PHE A 190 1.67 -11.67 5.63
CA PHE A 190 2.87 -12.40 5.20
C PHE A 190 2.84 -13.91 5.51
N ALA A 191 1.78 -14.42 6.12
CA ALA A 191 1.59 -15.85 6.35
C ALA A 191 1.45 -16.61 5.01
N THR A 192 2.41 -17.48 4.71
CA THR A 192 2.24 -18.52 3.69
C THR A 192 1.34 -19.61 4.26
N GLY A 193 0.23 -19.91 3.58
CA GLY A 193 -0.77 -20.88 4.03
C GLY A 193 -0.14 -22.19 4.52
N SER A 194 -0.49 -22.58 5.74
CA SER A 194 -0.20 -23.90 6.27
C SER A 194 -0.92 -24.92 5.38
N SER A 195 -0.17 -25.72 4.60
CA SER A 195 -0.74 -26.89 3.94
C SER A 195 -1.45 -27.76 4.98
N PRO A 196 -2.66 -28.28 4.69
CA PRO A 196 -3.29 -29.25 5.57
C PRO A 196 -2.39 -30.49 5.63
N GLY A 197 -1.96 -30.85 6.83
CA GLY A 197 -1.12 -32.02 7.09
C GLY A 197 -1.76 -33.28 6.51
N CYS A 198 -0.96 -34.02 5.75
CA CYS A 198 -1.26 -35.37 5.29
C CYS A 198 -1.49 -36.27 6.51
N PRO A 199 -2.56 -37.09 6.59
CA PRO A 199 -2.75 -37.98 7.72
C PRO A 199 -1.70 -39.09 7.70
N GLU A 200 -0.90 -39.15 8.76
CA GLU A 200 0.06 -40.22 9.02
C GLU A 200 -0.66 -41.58 9.10
N GLY A 201 -0.12 -42.54 8.35
CA GLY A 201 -0.59 -43.92 8.35
C GLY A 201 -0.46 -44.58 9.72
N GLN A 202 -1.54 -45.20 10.17
CA GLN A 202 -1.52 -46.13 11.29
C GLN A 202 -0.95 -47.48 10.81
N SER A 203 0.14 -47.90 11.45
CA SER A 203 0.59 -49.29 11.44
C SER A 203 -0.30 -50.13 12.36
N LYS A 204 -0.94 -51.17 11.80
CA LYS A 204 -0.86 -52.57 12.23
C LYS A 204 -1.56 -53.48 11.23
#